data_AF-A0AAW5MUJ5-F1
#
_entry.id   AF-A0AAW5MUJ5-F1
#
_cell.length_a   1.000
_cell.length_b   1.000
_cell.length_c   1.000
_cell.angle_alpha   90.00
_cell.angle_beta   90.00
_cell.angle_gamma   90.00
#
_symmetry.space_group_name_H-M   'P 1'
#
loop_
_entity.id
_entity.type
_entity.pdbx_description
1 polymer ?
#
loop_
_entity_poly.entity_id
_entity_poly.type
_entity_poly.pdbx_seq_one_letter_code
_entity_poly.pdbx_strand_id
1 'polypeptide(L)' 'LAGDPLPRFLTGGLACYRVYETADGRHLTVGALEPKFFARLCELIERPELGERQFAADGQEALAAELAAVFAARPLAEWL' A
#
# COMPACT_ATOMS: atom_id res chain seq x y z
N LEU A 1 30.59 -3.09 -0.87
CA LEU A 1 29.19 -3.04 -1.35
C LEU A 1 28.51 -1.85 -0.69
N ALA A 2 28.83 -0.64 -1.15
CA ALA A 2 28.24 0.60 -0.65
C ALA A 2 27.91 1.46 -1.87
N GLY A 3 26.90 1.04 -2.62
CA GLY A 3 26.18 1.93 -3.52
C GLY A 3 25.08 2.63 -2.72
N ASP A 4 24.58 3.74 -3.25
CA ASP A 4 23.36 4.37 -2.72
C ASP A 4 22.30 3.29 -2.46
N PRO A 5 21.55 3.39 -1.33
CA PRO A 5 20.51 2.43 -1.04
C PRO A 5 19.60 2.31 -2.27
N LEU A 6 19.41 1.06 -2.72
CA LEU A 6 18.54 0.80 -3.86
C LEU A 6 17.22 1.53 -3.61
N PRO A 7 16.72 2.29 -4.60
CA PRO A 7 15.44 2.95 -4.47
C PRO A 7 14.40 1.94 -3.96
N ARG A 8 13.62 2.26 -2.93
CA ARG A 8 12.67 1.31 -2.28
C ARG A 8 11.61 0.74 -3.23
N PHE A 9 11.54 1.23 -4.46
CA PHE A 9 10.72 0.69 -5.52
C PHE A 9 10.94 -0.82 -5.68
N LEU A 10 9.83 -1.55 -5.80
CA LEU A 10 9.82 -2.99 -6.07
C LEU A 10 10.33 -3.90 -4.93
N THR A 11 10.63 -3.35 -3.75
CA THR A 11 11.13 -4.14 -2.60
C THR A 11 10.04 -4.58 -1.62
N GLY A 12 8.82 -4.08 -1.74
CA GLY A 12 7.81 -4.18 -0.68
C GLY A 12 7.87 -3.02 0.34
N GLY A 13 8.91 -2.18 0.27
CA GLY A 13 9.18 -1.10 1.23
C GLY A 13 8.29 0.15 1.09
N LEU A 14 7.43 0.21 0.07
CA LEU A 14 6.45 1.29 -0.13
C LEU A 14 5.05 0.73 0.10
N ALA A 15 4.18 1.50 0.76
CA ALA A 15 2.81 1.06 1.01
C ALA A 15 2.00 0.86 -0.30
N CYS A 16 2.34 1.61 -1.36
CA CYS A 16 1.74 1.47 -2.68
C CYS A 16 2.29 0.28 -3.50
N TYR A 17 3.29 -0.45 -2.98
CA TYR A 17 3.88 -1.63 -3.60
C TYR A 17 4.19 -2.67 -2.51
N ARG A 18 3.18 -3.41 -2.06
CA ARG A 18 3.25 -4.34 -0.92
C ARG A 18 2.12 -5.38 -0.97
N VAL A 19 2.29 -6.49 -0.25
CA VAL A 19 1.26 -7.52 -0.03
C VAL A 19 0.61 -7.31 1.35
N TYR A 20 -0.72 -7.38 1.40
CA TYR A 20 -1.54 -7.19 2.60
C TYR A 20 -2.42 -8.42 2.86
N GLU A 21 -2.58 -8.79 4.12
CA GLU A 21 -3.51 -9.86 4.54
C GLU A 21 -4.95 -9.35 4.56
N THR A 22 -5.91 -10.18 4.17
CA THR A 22 -7.36 -9.91 4.18
C THR A 22 -8.07 -10.67 5.30
N ALA A 23 -9.35 -10.37 5.56
CA ALA A 23 -10.09 -10.94 6.70
C ALA A 23 -10.16 -12.48 6.72
N ASP A 24 -10.04 -13.11 5.54
CA ASP A 24 -10.07 -14.56 5.33
C ASP A 24 -8.66 -15.20 5.30
N GLY A 25 -7.62 -14.49 5.77
CA GLY A 25 -6.23 -14.96 5.79
C GLY A 25 -5.60 -15.10 4.40
N ARG A 26 -6.27 -14.58 3.35
CA ARG A 26 -5.72 -14.48 2.00
C ARG A 26 -4.94 -13.18 1.86
N HIS A 27 -4.35 -12.97 0.69
CA HIS A 27 -3.44 -11.86 0.45
C HIS A 27 -3.88 -11.03 -0.76
N LEU A 28 -3.90 -9.71 -0.60
CA LEU A 28 -4.11 -8.72 -1.64
C LEU A 28 -2.77 -8.04 -1.97
N THR A 29 -2.38 -8.05 -3.24
CA THR A 29 -1.17 -7.35 -3.71
C THR A 29 -1.55 -5.95 -4.20
N VAL A 30 -0.97 -4.92 -3.58
CA VAL A 30 -1.04 -3.55 -4.08
C VAL A 30 0.22 -3.27 -4.88
N GLY A 31 0.05 -2.90 -6.15
CA GLY A 31 1.14 -2.54 -7.08
C GLY A 31 0.89 -1.20 -7.77
N ALA A 32 0.37 -0.22 -7.03
CA ALA A 32 -0.08 1.07 -7.54
C ALA A 32 1.04 2.13 -7.51
N LEU A 33 2.09 1.94 -8.31
CA LEU A 33 3.24 2.87 -8.33
C LEU A 33 2.90 4.20 -9.01
N GLU A 34 2.06 4.21 -10.03
CA GLU A 34 1.65 5.45 -10.67
C GLU A 34 0.72 6.26 -9.74
N PRO A 35 0.98 7.56 -9.50
CA PRO A 35 0.23 8.34 -8.52
C PRO A 35 -1.29 8.32 -8.69
N LYS A 36 -1.76 8.36 -9.94
CA LYS A 36 -3.20 8.30 -10.24
C LYS A 36 -3.86 6.99 -9.77
N PHE A 37 -3.12 5.87 -9.78
CA PHE A 37 -3.66 4.58 -9.36
C PHE A 37 -3.70 4.48 -7.84
N PHE A 38 -2.67 4.97 -7.16
CA PHE A 38 -2.66 4.99 -5.70
C PHE A 38 -3.70 5.96 -5.14
N ALA A 39 -3.84 7.14 -5.74
CA ALA A 39 -4.90 8.08 -5.39
C ALA A 39 -6.29 7.44 -5.58
N ARG A 40 -6.52 6.77 -6.72
CA ARG A 40 -7.79 6.08 -6.97
C ARG A 40 -8.05 4.94 -5.99
N LEU A 41 -7.03 4.18 -5.61
CA LEU A 41 -7.14 3.16 -4.57
C LEU A 41 -7.58 3.80 -3.24
N CYS A 42 -6.92 4.87 -2.82
CA CYS A 42 -7.22 5.59 -1.58
C CYS A 42 -8.66 6.12 -1.56
N GLU A 43 -9.17 6.62 -2.68
CA GLU A 43 -10.59 7.00 -2.83
C GLU A 43 -11.54 5.80 -2.67
N LEU A 44 -11.24 4.67 -3.32
CA LEU A 44 -12.09 3.47 -3.30
C LEU A 44 -12.19 2.84 -1.91
N ILE A 45 -11.16 2.99 -1.08
CA ILE A 45 -11.16 2.56 0.32
C ILE A 45 -11.63 3.65 1.29
N GLU A 46 -12.19 4.75 0.77
CA GLU A 46 -12.75 5.86 1.56
C GLU A 46 -11.72 6.56 2.48
N ARG A 47 -10.45 6.59 2.05
CA ARG A 47 -9.32 7.23 2.75
C ARG A 47 -8.47 8.08 1.80
N PRO A 48 -9.06 9.07 1.09
CA PRO A 48 -8.37 9.83 0.04
C PRO A 48 -7.11 10.57 0.53
N GLU A 49 -7.07 10.97 1.80
CA GLU A 49 -5.93 11.66 2.42
C GLU A 49 -4.65 10.83 2.47
N LEU A 50 -4.74 9.50 2.33
CA LEU A 50 -3.58 8.62 2.27
C LEU A 50 -2.79 8.77 0.96
N GLY A 51 -3.45 9.22 -0.12
CA GLY A 51 -2.83 9.39 -1.43
C GLY A 51 -1.63 10.35 -1.42
N GLU A 52 -1.69 11.39 -0.58
CA GLU A 52 -0.64 12.41 -0.44
C GLU A 52 0.66 11.85 0.16
N ARG A 53 0.60 10.67 0.79
CA ARG A 53 1.72 10.05 1.51
C ARG A 53 2.46 8.99 0.69
N GLN A 54 2.07 8.76 -0.57
CA GLN A 54 2.58 7.68 -1.43
C GLN A 54 4.11 7.52 -1.43
N PHE A 55 4.84 8.63 -1.53
CA PHE A 55 6.30 8.67 -1.58
C PHE A 55 6.92 9.54 -0.49
N ALA A 56 6.19 9.73 0.63
CA ALA A 56 6.75 10.37 1.80
C ALA A 56 8.07 9.69 2.19
N ALA A 57 9.11 10.49 2.46
CA ALA A 57 10.46 10.00 2.74
C ALA A 57 10.49 9.14 4.02
N ASP A 58 9.62 9.45 4.96
CA ASP A 58 9.34 8.77 6.21
C ASP A 58 7.87 8.29 6.27
N GLY A 59 7.52 7.54 7.32
CA GLY A 59 6.13 7.14 7.58
C GLY A 59 5.55 6.04 6.69
N GLN A 60 6.33 5.40 5.81
CA GLN A 60 5.84 4.31 4.94
C GLN A 60 5.31 3.10 5.71
N GLU A 61 5.94 2.71 6.82
CA GLU A 61 5.41 1.62 7.66
C GLU A 61 4.08 1.97 8.33
N ALA A 62 3.92 3.23 8.76
CA ALA A 62 2.66 3.69 9.33
C ALA A 62 1.53 3.71 8.26
N LEU A 63 1.84 4.21 7.06
CA LEU A 63 0.91 4.16 5.93
C LEU A 63 0.55 2.72 5.56
N ALA A 64 1.52 1.81 5.55
CA ALA A 64 1.28 0.40 5.30
C ALA A 64 0.40 -0.23 6.40
N ALA A 65 0.60 0.11 7.67
CA ALA A 65 -0.26 -0.37 8.75
C ALA A 65 -1.71 0.12 8.61
N GLU A 66 -1.92 1.36 8.16
CA GLU A 66 -3.26 1.87 7.88
C GLU A 66 -3.94 1.13 6.72
N LEU A 67 -3.22 0.89 5.62
CA LEU A 67 -3.74 0.09 4.52
C LEU A 67 -4.01 -1.37 4.94
N ALA A 68 -3.13 -1.96 5.75
CA ALA A 68 -3.32 -3.30 6.27
C ALA A 68 -4.61 -3.42 7.10
N ALA A 69 -4.88 -2.44 7.97
CA ALA A 69 -6.11 -2.42 8.78
C ALA A 69 -7.37 -2.34 7.90
N VAL A 70 -7.32 -1.58 6.81
CA VAL A 70 -8.42 -1.50 5.83
C VAL A 70 -8.63 -2.84 5.14
N PHE A 71 -7.58 -3.44 4.55
CA PHE A 71 -7.72 -4.67 3.78
C PHE A 71 -8.09 -5.88 4.65
N ALA A 72 -7.66 -5.90 5.91
CA ALA A 72 -8.03 -6.92 6.89
C ALA A 72 -9.51 -6.87 7.31
N ALA A 73 -10.27 -5.83 6.94
CA ALA A 73 -11.69 -5.70 7.31
C ALA A 73 -12.65 -6.52 6.44
N ARG A 74 -12.22 -6.99 5.26
CA ARG A 74 -13.07 -7.76 4.32
C ARG A 74 -12.30 -8.93 3.71
N PRO A 75 -12.97 -10.03 3.32
CA PRO A 75 -12.33 -11.15 2.62
C PRO A 75 -11.83 -10.73 1.24
N LEU A 76 -10.84 -11.44 0.69
CA LEU A 76 -10.22 -11.08 -0.60
C LEU A 76 -11.24 -10.93 -1.74
N ALA A 77 -12.29 -11.76 -1.76
CA ALA A 77 -13.31 -11.74 -2.81
C ALA A 77 -14.14 -10.45 -2.86
N GLU A 78 -14.16 -9.63 -1.81
CA GLU A 78 -14.85 -8.33 -1.81
C GLU A 78 -13.97 -7.19 -2.35
N TRP A 79 -12.65 -7.40 -2.43
CA TRP A 79 -11.69 -6.42 -2.95
C TRP A 79 -11.40 -6.57 -4.44
N LEU A 80 -11.86 -7.67 -5.07
CA LEU A 80 -11.63 -8.02 -6.48
C LEU A 80 -12.93 -7.96 -7.28
#